data_AF-W2NER6-F1
#
_entry.id   AF-W2NER6-F1
#
_cell.length_a   1.000
_cell.length_b   1.000
_cell.length_c   1.000
_cell.angle_alpha   90.00
_cell.angle_beta   90.00
_cell.angle_gamma   90.00
#
_symmetry.space_group_name_H-M   'P 1'
#
loop_
_entity.id
_entity.type
_entity.pdbx_description
1 polymer ?
#
loop_
_entity_poly.entity_id
_entity_poly.type
_entity_poly.pdbx_seq_one_letter_code
_entity_poly.pdbx_strand_id
1 'polypeptide(L)'
;MHELSGENFALVLDGFTDAAEHAIAIFAATKNGIRFLAFSRFLDEVLMTAAEYMGFLDMVLDHYKLDIANMVVIVADNMETNKAISRRISVPLNGCAAHRFNLAARKWLEPLMHFIKKVSALMKKLNAVKRIAKLKLHGCY
;
A
#
# COMPACT_ATOMS: atom_id res chain seq x y z
N MET A 1 -25.01 8.04 7.82
CA MET A 1 -23.69 7.98 8.51
C MET A 1 -23.65 6.90 9.62
N HIS A 2 -24.35 5.77 9.47
CA HIS A 2 -24.38 4.68 10.47
C HIS A 2 -24.17 3.28 9.85
N GLU A 3 -23.75 3.20 8.58
CA GLU A 3 -23.90 1.99 7.76
C GLU A 3 -22.89 0.86 8.08
N LEU A 4 -21.84 1.15 8.86
CA LEU A 4 -20.79 0.17 9.23
C LEU A 4 -20.78 -0.16 10.73
N SER A 5 -21.62 0.51 11.54
CA SER A 5 -21.63 0.37 13.00
C SER A 5 -22.16 -1.01 13.40
N GLY A 6 -21.37 -1.76 14.17
CA GLY A 6 -21.74 -3.10 14.67
C GLY A 6 -21.58 -4.24 13.67
N GLU A 7 -21.07 -3.98 12.46
CA GLU A 7 -20.68 -5.05 11.53
C GLU A 7 -19.24 -5.49 11.76
N ASN A 8 -18.98 -6.79 11.58
CA ASN A 8 -17.62 -7.30 11.47
C ASN A 8 -16.97 -6.78 10.18
N PHE A 9 -15.76 -6.25 10.30
CA PHE A 9 -15.04 -5.69 9.16
C PHE A 9 -13.56 -6.06 9.16
N ALA A 10 -12.98 -6.10 7.97
CA ALA A 10 -11.54 -6.13 7.77
C ALA A 10 -11.06 -4.71 7.47
N LEU A 11 -10.01 -4.27 8.17
CA LEU A 11 -9.37 -3.00 7.88
C LEU A 11 -8.34 -3.21 6.77
N VAL A 12 -8.47 -2.51 5.65
CA VAL A 12 -7.53 -2.60 4.53
C VAL A 12 -6.70 -1.34 4.48
N LEU A 13 -5.38 -1.51 4.49
CA LEU A 13 -4.39 -0.45 4.50
C LEU A 13 -3.55 -0.57 3.24
N ASP A 14 -3.53 0.49 2.43
CA ASP A 14 -2.68 0.56 1.25
C ASP A 14 -1.77 1.78 1.33
N GLY A 15 -0.50 1.51 1.64
CA GLY A 15 0.55 2.50 1.70
C GLY A 15 1.26 2.59 0.36
N PHE A 16 1.37 3.80 -0.19
CA PHE A 16 2.14 4.04 -1.40
C PHE A 16 3.03 5.26 -1.24
N THR A 17 4.14 5.27 -1.96
CA THR A 17 5.07 6.40 -1.96
C THR A 17 5.13 6.98 -3.35
N ASP A 18 4.87 8.28 -3.45
CA ASP A 18 5.05 9.05 -4.68
C ASP A 18 5.91 10.29 -4.38
N ALA A 19 6.91 10.55 -5.22
CA ALA A 19 7.81 11.70 -5.11
C ALA A 19 8.40 11.97 -3.70
N ALA A 20 8.75 10.92 -2.94
CA ALA A 20 9.26 10.98 -1.56
C ALA A 20 8.23 11.33 -0.47
N GLU A 21 6.94 11.35 -0.80
CA GLU A 21 5.87 11.45 0.18
C GLU A 21 5.20 10.09 0.36
N HIS A 22 5.13 9.62 1.60
CA HIS A 22 4.40 8.40 1.94
C HIS A 22 2.94 8.76 2.21
N ALA A 23 2.03 8.11 1.50
CA ALA A 23 0.60 8.28 1.69
C ALA A 23 -0.04 6.94 2.05
N ILE A 24 -1.17 7.03 2.74
CA ILE A 24 -1.98 5.87 3.03
C ILE A 24 -3.44 6.08 2.66
N ALA A 25 -4.03 5.04 2.08
CA ALA A 25 -5.46 4.86 1.97
C ALA A 25 -5.95 3.80 2.97
N ILE A 26 -7.05 4.12 3.66
CA ILE A 26 -7.72 3.24 4.62
C ILE A 26 -9.10 2.88 4.07
N PHE A 27 -9.42 1.59 4.09
CA PHE A 27 -10.72 1.06 3.72
C PHE A 27 -11.26 0.13 4.80
N ALA A 28 -12.59 0.03 4.89
CA ALA A 28 -13.27 -1.06 5.58
C ALA A 28 -13.88 -2.01 4.56
N ALA A 29 -13.56 -3.29 4.67
CA ALA A 29 -14.20 -4.35 3.91
C ALA A 29 -15.17 -5.11 4.82
N THR A 30 -16.45 -5.16 4.43
CA THR A 30 -17.48 -5.97 5.09
C THR A 30 -18.08 -6.95 4.09
N LYS A 31 -19.02 -7.78 4.55
CA LYS A 31 -19.81 -8.65 3.67
C LYS A 31 -20.56 -7.88 2.57
N ASN A 32 -20.82 -6.59 2.77
CA ASN A 32 -21.56 -5.73 1.85
C ASN A 32 -20.65 -5.02 0.83
N GLY A 33 -19.33 -5.25 0.91
CA GLY A 33 -18.33 -4.71 0.00
C GLY A 33 -17.26 -3.89 0.70
N ILE A 34 -16.50 -3.13 -0.09
CA ILE A 34 -15.38 -2.31 0.36
C ILE A 34 -15.81 -0.85 0.37
N ARG A 35 -15.42 -0.11 1.41
CA ARG A 35 -15.66 1.31 1.58
C ARG A 35 -14.36 2.02 1.86
N PHE A 36 -14.08 3.05 1.08
CA PHE A 36 -13.00 3.99 1.36
C PHE A 36 -13.39 4.84 2.59
N LEU A 37 -12.49 4.92 3.56
CA LEU A 37 -12.70 5.67 4.79
C LEU A 37 -11.91 6.98 4.76
N ALA A 38 -10.61 6.89 4.51
CA ALA A 38 -9.74 8.04 4.61
C ALA A 38 -8.49 7.89 3.76
N PHE A 39 -7.92 9.04 3.42
CA PHE A 39 -6.64 9.16 2.77
C PHE A 39 -5.83 10.25 3.48
N SER A 40 -4.57 9.96 3.76
CA SER A 40 -3.65 10.94 4.36
C SER A 40 -2.26 10.83 3.75
N ARG A 41 -1.61 11.98 3.62
CA ARG A 41 -0.19 12.10 3.27
C ARG A 41 0.59 12.36 4.55
N PHE A 42 1.60 11.55 4.82
CA PHE A 42 2.56 11.80 5.88
C PHE A 42 3.64 12.71 5.29
N LEU A 43 3.66 13.97 5.74
CA LEU A 43 4.49 15.04 5.18
C LEU A 43 5.98 14.93 5.49
N ASP A 44 6.39 13.96 6.32
CA ASP A 44 7.78 13.88 6.78
C ASP A 44 8.22 12.42 6.98
N GLU A 45 9.36 12.06 6.39
CA GLU A 45 9.98 10.73 6.54
C GLU A 45 10.40 10.46 8.00
N VAL A 46 10.50 11.51 8.83
CA VAL A 46 10.80 11.45 10.27
C VAL A 46 9.53 11.21 11.12
N LEU A 47 8.36 11.62 10.62
CA LEU A 47 7.06 11.54 11.30
C LEU A 47 6.35 10.17 11.11
N MET A 48 6.97 9.23 10.39
CA MET A 48 6.49 7.84 10.24
C MET A 48 6.57 7.01 11.54
N THR A 49 6.45 7.62 12.72
CA THR A 49 6.35 6.86 13.95
C THR A 49 4.99 6.15 13.96
N ALA A 50 4.98 4.88 14.37
CA ALA A 50 3.74 4.13 14.52
C ALA A 50 2.73 4.81 15.49
N ALA A 51 3.09 5.87 16.21
CA ALA A 51 2.21 6.62 17.10
C ALA A 51 1.29 7.59 16.35
N GLU A 52 1.81 8.37 15.41
CA GLU A 52 0.99 9.32 14.63
C GLU A 52 0.01 8.60 13.71
N TYR A 53 0.49 7.50 13.14
CA TYR A 53 -0.35 6.59 12.39
C TYR A 53 -1.54 6.09 13.23
N MET A 54 -1.28 5.68 14.47
CA MET A 54 -2.32 5.22 15.38
C MET A 54 -3.31 6.35 15.72
N GLY A 55 -2.83 7.56 15.98
CA GLY A 55 -3.70 8.71 16.20
C GLY A 55 -4.60 9.02 15.00
N PHE A 56 -4.07 8.94 13.78
CA PHE A 56 -4.86 9.09 12.57
C PHE A 56 -5.87 7.94 12.41
N LEU A 57 -5.46 6.70 12.67
CA LEU A 57 -6.35 5.55 12.59
C LEU A 57 -7.48 5.66 13.62
N ASP A 58 -7.19 6.02 14.86
CA ASP A 58 -8.17 6.20 15.93
C ASP A 58 -9.20 7.28 15.56
N MET A 59 -8.73 8.40 14.99
CA MET A 59 -9.62 9.46 14.47
C MET A 59 -10.57 8.94 13.39
N VAL A 60 -10.05 8.15 12.43
CA VAL A 60 -10.86 7.58 11.35
C VAL A 60 -11.87 6.57 11.92
N LEU A 61 -11.43 5.67 12.79
CA LEU A 61 -12.31 4.67 13.40
C LEU A 61 -13.42 5.35 14.22
N ASP A 62 -13.10 6.37 15.03
CA ASP A 62 -14.11 7.10 15.80
C ASP A 62 -15.08 7.89 14.91
N HIS A 63 -14.60 8.50 13.82
CA HIS A 63 -15.45 9.22 12.88
C HIS A 63 -16.50 8.31 12.24
N TYR A 64 -16.11 7.08 11.88
CA TYR A 64 -16.99 6.08 11.28
C TYR A 64 -17.69 5.16 12.30
N LYS A 65 -17.44 5.36 13.60
CA LYS A 65 -17.95 4.53 14.71
C LYS A 65 -17.64 3.04 14.51
N LEU A 66 -16.42 2.76 14.07
CA LEU A 66 -15.88 1.43 13.88
C LEU A 66 -15.15 0.98 15.15
N ASP A 67 -15.70 -0.04 15.81
CA ASP A 67 -15.10 -0.62 17.00
C ASP A 67 -14.01 -1.64 16.63
N ILE A 68 -12.85 -1.54 17.27
CA ILE A 68 -11.76 -2.52 17.16
C ILE A 68 -12.25 -3.93 17.53
N ALA A 69 -13.21 -4.07 18.44
CA ALA A 69 -13.80 -5.35 18.82
C ALA A 69 -14.49 -6.06 17.63
N ASN A 70 -14.95 -5.30 16.63
CA ASN A 70 -15.56 -5.83 15.40
C ASN A 70 -14.54 -5.99 14.25
N MET A 71 -13.27 -5.63 14.48
CA MET A 71 -12.21 -5.76 13.48
C MET A 71 -11.66 -7.19 13.47
N VAL A 72 -11.92 -7.93 12.40
CA VAL A 72 -11.53 -9.35 12.32
C VAL A 72 -10.09 -9.55 11.86
N VAL A 73 -9.57 -8.63 11.03
CA VAL A 73 -8.23 -8.70 10.44
C VAL A 73 -7.80 -7.34 9.89
N ILE A 74 -6.49 -7.11 9.87
CA ILE A 74 -5.86 -6.02 9.11
C ILE A 74 -5.26 -6.62 7.84
N VAL A 75 -5.61 -6.08 6.67
CA VAL A 75 -5.03 -6.44 5.39
C VAL A 75 -4.09 -5.32 4.96
N ALA A 76 -2.80 -5.59 4.96
CA ALA A 76 -1.78 -4.61 4.55
C ALA A 76 -0.57 -5.33 3.97
N ASP A 77 0.38 -4.60 3.41
CA ASP A 77 1.68 -5.19 3.06
C ASP A 77 2.47 -5.62 4.31
N ASN A 78 3.57 -6.37 4.10
CA ASN A 78 4.35 -6.94 5.19
C ASN A 78 5.38 -5.95 5.79
N MET A 79 5.13 -4.65 5.67
CA MET A 79 6.01 -3.61 6.19
C MET A 79 6.04 -3.62 7.73
N GLU A 80 7.17 -3.26 8.33
CA GLU A 80 7.34 -3.27 9.79
C GLU A 80 6.35 -2.36 10.52
N THR A 81 5.97 -1.23 9.91
CA THR A 81 4.94 -0.32 10.43
C THR A 81 3.59 -1.03 10.57
N ASN A 82 3.15 -1.74 9.53
CA ASN A 82 1.89 -2.49 9.52
C ASN A 82 1.90 -3.65 10.53
N LYS A 83 3.04 -4.33 10.70
CA LYS A 83 3.22 -5.32 11.77
C LYS A 83 3.17 -4.69 13.16
N ALA A 84 3.73 -3.50 13.34
CA ALA A 84 3.70 -2.80 14.63
C ALA A 84 2.27 -2.37 14.99
N ILE A 85 1.50 -1.89 14.01
CA ILE A 85 0.08 -1.54 14.17
C ILE A 85 -0.74 -2.78 14.57
N SER A 86 -0.63 -3.87 13.81
CA SER A 86 -1.31 -5.13 14.13
C SER A 86 -0.98 -5.65 15.53
N ARG A 87 0.30 -5.60 15.94
CA ARG A 87 0.72 -5.98 17.30
C ARG A 87 0.13 -5.08 18.39
N ARG A 88 0.02 -3.77 18.14
CA ARG A 88 -0.52 -2.81 19.11
C ARG A 88 -2.04 -2.97 19.28
N ILE A 89 -2.76 -3.15 18.17
CA ILE A 89 -4.22 -3.33 18.15
C ILE A 89 -4.60 -4.77 18.54
N SER A 90 -3.65 -5.70 18.57
CA SER A 90 -3.86 -7.12 18.85
C SER A 90 -4.81 -7.81 17.86
N VAL A 91 -4.83 -7.34 16.61
CA VAL A 91 -5.64 -7.88 15.51
C VAL A 91 -4.69 -8.56 14.50
N PRO A 92 -5.01 -9.74 13.96
CA PRO A 92 -4.13 -10.44 13.02
C PRO A 92 -3.86 -9.62 11.75
N LEU A 93 -2.62 -9.68 11.24
CA LEU A 93 -2.22 -9.10 9.96
C LEU A 93 -2.23 -10.17 8.87
N ASN A 94 -3.00 -9.93 7.80
CA ASN A 94 -2.97 -10.70 6.58
C ASN A 94 -2.18 -9.94 5.50
N GLY A 95 -1.08 -10.54 5.05
CA GLY A 95 -0.20 -9.92 4.06
C GLY A 95 -0.86 -9.77 2.70
N CYS A 96 -0.67 -8.61 2.07
CA CYS A 96 -1.18 -8.28 0.74
C CYS A 96 -0.83 -9.38 -0.28
N ALA A 97 -1.85 -9.92 -0.94
CA ALA A 97 -1.70 -10.98 -1.95
C ALA A 97 -0.82 -10.53 -3.12
N ALA A 98 -0.95 -9.28 -3.56
CA ALA A 98 -0.12 -8.72 -4.62
C ALA A 98 1.37 -8.66 -4.23
N HIS A 99 1.66 -8.33 -2.97
CA HIS A 99 3.04 -8.33 -2.46
C HIS A 99 3.62 -9.75 -2.43
N ARG A 100 2.86 -10.73 -1.95
CA ARG A 100 3.26 -12.15 -1.96
C ARG A 100 3.49 -12.67 -3.39
N PHE A 101 2.62 -12.29 -4.32
CA PHE A 101 2.75 -12.63 -5.73
C PHE A 101 4.01 -12.00 -6.35
N ASN A 102 4.27 -10.71 -6.10
CA ASN A 102 5.47 -10.03 -6.55
C ASN A 102 6.74 -10.71 -6.01
N LEU A 103 6.74 -11.15 -4.74
CA LEU A 103 7.87 -11.90 -4.18
C LEU A 103 8.07 -13.25 -4.89
N ALA A 104 7.00 -13.98 -5.17
CA ALA A 104 7.06 -15.23 -5.93
C ALA A 104 7.59 -15.01 -7.36
N ALA A 105 7.08 -14.00 -8.06
CA ALA A 105 7.54 -13.63 -9.40
C ALA A 105 9.02 -13.25 -9.41
N ARG A 106 9.48 -12.48 -8.40
CA ARG A 106 10.90 -12.12 -8.25
C ARG A 106 11.80 -13.34 -8.09
N LYS A 107 11.40 -14.31 -7.25
CA LYS A 107 12.13 -15.58 -7.10
C LYS A 107 12.16 -16.38 -8.40
N TRP A 108 11.02 -16.47 -9.09
CA TRP A 108 10.94 -17.17 -10.37
C TRP A 108 11.83 -16.55 -11.44
N LEU A 109 11.94 -15.23 -11.46
CA LEU A 109 12.73 -14.48 -12.44
C LEU A 109 14.21 -14.32 -12.03
N GLU A 110 14.62 -14.81 -10.87
CA GLU A 110 15.99 -14.68 -10.36
C GLU A 110 17.07 -15.17 -11.36
N PRO A 111 16.91 -16.32 -12.06
CA PRO A 111 17.88 -16.76 -13.07
C PRO A 111 17.99 -15.78 -14.26
N LEU A 112 16.89 -15.10 -14.60
CA LEU A 112 16.80 -14.15 -15.72
C LEU A 112 17.14 -12.71 -15.29
N MET A 113 17.44 -12.48 -14.01
CA MET A 113 17.63 -11.15 -13.46
C MET A 113 18.75 -10.37 -14.16
N HIS A 114 19.79 -11.06 -14.65
CA HIS A 114 20.87 -10.46 -15.43
C HIS A 114 20.37 -9.84 -16.75
N PHE A 115 19.44 -10.52 -17.44
CA PHE A 115 18.83 -10.03 -18.67
C PHE A 115 17.86 -8.88 -18.39
N ILE A 116 17.02 -9.04 -17.36
CA ILE A 116 16.10 -7.99 -16.90
C ILE A 116 16.86 -6.71 -16.54
N LYS A 117 18.01 -6.81 -15.86
CA LYS A 117 18.87 -5.65 -15.56
C LYS A 117 19.41 -4.98 -16.82
N LYS A 118 19.82 -5.73 -17.84
CA LYS A 118 20.27 -5.18 -19.13
C LYS A 118 19.13 -4.42 -19.83
N VAL A 119 17.94 -5.02 -19.91
CA VAL A 119 16.75 -4.38 -20.48
C VAL A 119 16.38 -3.12 -19.69
N SER A 120 16.36 -3.18 -18.36
CA SER A 120 16.09 -2.02 -17.50
C SER A 120 17.10 -0.89 -17.73
N ALA A 121 18.40 -1.20 -17.83
CA ALA A 121 19.43 -0.22 -18.12
C ALA A 121 19.26 0.42 -19.51
N LEU A 122 18.87 -0.38 -20.52
CA LEU A 122 18.54 0.12 -21.85
C LEU A 122 17.31 1.03 -21.81
N MET A 123 16.22 0.62 -21.16
CA MET A 123 15.00 1.42 -21.04
C MET A 123 15.26 2.75 -20.34
N LYS A 124 16.03 2.76 -19.23
CA LYS A 124 16.45 4.00 -18.56
C LYS A 124 17.23 4.93 -19.50
N LYS A 125 18.14 4.36 -20.30
CA LYS A 125 18.88 5.12 -21.31
C LYS A 125 17.98 5.65 -22.42
N LEU A 126 16.92 4.94 -22.80
CA LEU A 126 15.99 5.36 -23.85
C LEU A 126 14.93 6.36 -23.36
N ASN A 127 14.64 6.38 -22.05
CA ASN A 127 13.67 7.28 -21.42
C ASN A 127 14.13 8.75 -21.28
N ALA A 128 15.22 9.13 -21.96
CA ALA A 128 15.63 10.54 -22.05
C ALA A 128 14.81 11.24 -23.15
N VAL A 129 14.32 12.46 -22.89
CA VAL A 129 13.46 13.24 -23.80
C VAL A 129 13.97 13.26 -25.25
N LYS A 130 15.28 13.50 -25.45
CA LYS A 130 15.90 13.51 -26.79
C LYS A 130 15.85 12.15 -27.51
N ARG A 131 15.92 11.05 -26.76
CA ARG A 131 15.92 9.69 -27.29
C ARG A 131 14.50 9.18 -27.52
N ILE A 132 13.54 9.56 -26.67
CA ILE A 132 12.11 9.35 -26.92
C ILE A 132 11.69 10.04 -28.22
N ALA A 133 12.10 11.30 -28.43
CA ALA A 133 11.81 12.00 -29.68
C ALA A 133 12.39 11.26 -30.90
N LYS A 134 13.61 10.73 -30.78
CA LYS A 134 14.26 9.96 -31.84
C LYS A 134 13.59 8.59 -32.10
N LEU A 135 13.08 7.94 -31.06
CA LEU A 135 12.31 6.69 -31.18
C LEU A 135 10.99 6.93 -31.91
N LYS A 136 10.28 8.01 -31.57
CA LYS A 136 9.05 8.42 -32.26
C LYS A 136 9.28 8.70 -33.76
N LEU A 137 10.41 9.31 -34.11
CA LEU A 137 10.81 9.54 -35.51
C LEU A 137 11.07 8.24 -36.30
N HIS A 138 11.32 7.13 -35.62
CA HIS A 138 11.53 5.81 -36.24
C HIS A 138 10.33 4.87 -36.06
N GLY A 139 9.17 5.38 -35.64
CA GLY A 139 7.94 4.58 -35.50
C GLY A 139 7.93 3.63 -34.31
N CYS A 140 8.83 3.80 -33.34
CA CYS A 140 8.80 3.07 -32.08
C CYS A 140 8.00 3.88 -31.05
N TYR A 141 6.85 3.33 -30.62
CA TYR A 141 5.95 3.93 -29.63
C TYR A 141 6.03 3.20 -28.30
#